data_AF-A0A7V8YBI7-F1
#
_entry.id   AF-A0A7V8YBI7-F1
#
_cell.length_a   1.000
_cell.length_b   1.000
_cell.length_c   1.000
_cell.angle_alpha   90.00
_cell.angle_beta   90.00
_cell.angle_gamma   90.00
#
_symmetry.space_group_name_H-M   'P 1'
#
loop_
_entity.id
_entity.type
_entity.pdbx_description
1 polymer ?
#
loop_
_entity_poly.entity_id
_entity_poly.type
_entity_poly.pdbx_seq_one_letter_code
_entity_poly.pdbx_strand_id
1 'polypeptide(L)'
;MFLMALFVPSSLAATWPQEADWVPFAANGAALTDVCGDFAGNDDWDIIGDPVDAASYYSFDGTDYFFRLRVGGDPTQSASAWTNFEWSIGFETDFDAANPKYDYSIVLDGGSETVTLYENTVGSDDYTRDDAEVALGVYVGAPSTSTPGVDPGANHAGELNAASSLCGGDDYFIDVWVPGAELQALTGIMDIGETAAVVFNSTNGTWKDTAGCDGTVEDCGSWTAA
;
A
#
# COMPACT_ATOMS: atom_id res chain seq x y z
N MET A 1 -40.18 4.49 13.81
CA MET A 1 -38.93 4.84 14.50
C MET A 1 -38.00 3.67 14.32
N PHE A 2 -37.13 3.74 13.31
CA PHE A 2 -36.20 2.66 12.97
C PHE A 2 -34.98 2.85 13.88
N LEU A 3 -34.74 1.89 14.78
CA LEU A 3 -33.60 1.91 15.68
C LEU A 3 -32.40 1.42 14.87
N MET A 4 -31.54 2.34 14.44
CA MET A 4 -30.27 2.02 13.80
C MET A 4 -29.35 1.48 14.90
N ALA A 5 -29.15 0.17 14.92
CA ALA A 5 -28.18 -0.45 15.82
C ALA A 5 -26.78 -0.14 15.28
N LEU A 6 -26.02 0.72 15.98
CA LEU A 6 -24.58 0.76 15.82
C LEU A 6 -24.04 -0.61 16.26
N PHE A 7 -23.69 -1.45 15.31
CA PHE A 7 -22.69 -2.47 15.56
C PHE A 7 -21.37 -1.72 15.70
N VAL A 8 -20.90 -1.58 16.94
CA VAL A 8 -19.47 -1.35 17.18
C VAL A 8 -18.89 -2.74 17.30
N PRO A 9 -18.35 -3.35 16.22
CA PRO A 9 -17.53 -4.53 16.41
C PRO A 9 -16.41 -4.10 17.35
N SER A 10 -16.31 -4.76 18.51
CA SER A 10 -15.07 -4.77 19.26
C SER A 10 -14.03 -5.40 18.33
N SER A 11 -13.25 -4.58 17.64
CA SER A 11 -12.09 -5.11 16.92
C SER A 11 -11.20 -5.75 17.97
N LEU A 12 -10.85 -7.02 17.75
CA LEU A 12 -9.57 -7.48 18.24
C LEU A 12 -8.56 -6.59 17.51
N ALA A 13 -7.70 -5.92 18.25
CA ALA A 13 -6.70 -5.09 17.62
C ALA A 13 -5.80 -5.98 16.75
N ALA A 14 -5.50 -5.51 15.55
CA ALA A 14 -4.62 -6.23 14.62
C ALA A 14 -3.27 -6.51 15.30
N THR A 15 -2.53 -7.50 14.80
CA THR A 15 -1.16 -7.74 15.25
C THR A 15 -0.27 -7.74 14.03
N TRP A 16 0.80 -6.95 14.03
CA TRP A 16 1.70 -6.89 12.89
C TRP A 16 2.25 -8.29 12.55
N PRO A 17 2.25 -8.70 11.26
CA PRO A 17 2.68 -10.03 10.84
C PRO A 17 4.12 -10.36 11.25
N GLN A 18 4.45 -11.65 11.36
CA GLN A 18 5.86 -12.04 11.46
C GLN A 18 6.57 -11.79 10.14
N GLU A 19 7.89 -11.59 10.17
CA GLU A 19 8.68 -11.40 8.94
C GLU A 19 8.51 -12.54 7.93
N ALA A 20 8.26 -13.76 8.39
CA ALA A 20 8.03 -14.92 7.53
C ALA A 20 6.61 -15.01 6.93
N ASP A 21 5.67 -14.19 7.40
CA ASP A 21 4.27 -14.19 6.95
C ASP A 21 4.02 -13.20 5.79
N TRP A 22 5.00 -12.38 5.46
CA TRP A 22 4.94 -11.46 4.33
C TRP A 22 5.21 -12.18 3.01
N VAL A 23 4.32 -11.98 2.05
CA VAL A 23 4.43 -12.49 0.69
C VAL A 23 4.76 -11.31 -0.22
N PRO A 24 5.88 -11.34 -0.98
CA PRO A 24 6.19 -10.26 -1.90
C PRO A 24 5.14 -10.22 -3.01
N PHE A 25 4.70 -9.03 -3.41
CA PHE A 25 3.99 -8.88 -4.66
C PHE A 25 4.90 -9.31 -5.81
N ALA A 26 4.36 -10.07 -6.76
CA ALA A 26 5.14 -10.60 -7.86
C ALA A 26 4.60 -10.20 -9.24
N ALA A 27 5.52 -9.97 -10.18
CA ALA A 27 5.23 -9.91 -11.60
C ALA A 27 5.91 -11.08 -12.32
N ASN A 28 5.14 -11.88 -13.06
CA ASN A 28 5.64 -13.05 -13.79
C ASN A 28 6.42 -14.04 -12.90
N GLY A 29 6.04 -14.16 -11.63
CA GLY A 29 6.68 -15.05 -10.64
C GLY A 29 8.00 -14.52 -10.07
N ALA A 30 8.39 -13.28 -10.37
CA ALA A 30 9.50 -12.58 -9.73
C ALA A 30 8.95 -11.46 -8.84
N ALA A 31 9.58 -11.21 -7.69
CA ALA A 31 9.17 -10.14 -6.80
C ALA A 31 9.23 -8.77 -7.51
N LEU A 32 8.33 -7.86 -7.15
CA LEU A 32 8.40 -6.47 -7.60
C LEU A 32 9.66 -5.79 -7.03
N THR A 33 10.37 -5.09 -7.90
CA THR A 33 11.62 -4.40 -7.60
C THR A 33 11.58 -2.99 -8.17
N ASP A 34 12.37 -2.09 -7.62
CA ASP A 34 12.46 -0.73 -8.13
C ASP A 34 13.81 -0.11 -7.78
N VAL A 35 14.42 0.62 -8.71
CA VAL A 35 15.83 1.03 -8.55
C VAL A 35 15.92 2.34 -7.78
N CYS A 36 16.91 2.44 -6.91
CA CYS A 36 17.18 3.68 -6.18
C CYS A 36 17.42 4.87 -7.11
N GLY A 37 16.72 5.98 -6.86
CA GLY A 37 16.98 7.28 -7.48
C GLY A 37 16.72 7.34 -8.98
N ASP A 38 15.85 6.47 -9.51
CA ASP A 38 15.30 6.60 -10.87
C ASP A 38 14.37 7.81 -11.01
N PHE A 39 13.77 8.26 -9.90
CA PHE A 39 13.04 9.52 -9.84
C PHE A 39 13.80 10.61 -9.05
N ALA A 40 13.72 11.85 -9.52
CA ALA A 40 14.30 12.98 -8.82
C ALA A 40 13.49 13.29 -7.55
N GLY A 41 14.00 12.90 -6.39
CA GLY A 41 13.31 13.07 -5.10
C GLY A 41 14.22 12.84 -3.89
N ASN A 42 13.60 12.69 -2.73
CA ASN A 42 14.26 12.26 -1.50
C ASN A 42 14.04 10.75 -1.29
N ASP A 43 14.96 10.08 -0.60
CA ASP A 43 14.90 8.62 -0.41
C ASP A 43 13.73 8.18 0.49
N ASP A 44 13.20 9.07 1.35
CA ASP A 44 12.03 8.82 2.23
C ASP A 44 10.70 8.67 1.49
N TRP A 45 10.68 9.10 0.23
CA TRP A 45 9.60 8.94 -0.72
C TRP A 45 9.82 7.74 -1.63
N ASP A 46 11.08 7.47 -1.98
CA ASP A 46 11.47 6.60 -3.07
C ASP A 46 11.17 5.12 -2.75
N ILE A 47 10.18 4.54 -3.43
CA ILE A 47 9.90 3.11 -3.30
C ILE A 47 11.01 2.35 -4.02
N ILE A 48 11.56 1.35 -3.36
CA ILE A 48 12.77 0.66 -3.84
C ILE A 48 12.70 -0.84 -3.53
N GLY A 49 13.41 -1.63 -4.32
CA GLY A 49 13.60 -3.05 -4.05
C GLY A 49 14.52 -3.72 -5.04
N ASP A 50 15.02 -4.90 -4.68
CA ASP A 50 15.83 -5.76 -5.54
C ASP A 50 15.34 -7.23 -5.48
N PRO A 51 15.90 -8.15 -6.27
CA PRO A 51 15.44 -9.54 -6.29
C PRO A 51 15.56 -10.31 -4.95
N VAL A 52 16.31 -9.78 -3.97
CA VAL A 52 16.44 -10.31 -2.61
C VAL A 52 15.50 -9.58 -1.65
N ASP A 53 15.44 -8.26 -1.78
CA ASP A 53 14.68 -7.33 -0.97
C ASP A 53 13.56 -6.68 -1.79
N ALA A 54 12.44 -7.37 -1.96
CA ALA A 54 11.30 -6.87 -2.74
C ALA A 54 10.80 -5.49 -2.26
N ALA A 55 10.19 -4.75 -3.20
CA ALA A 55 9.68 -3.40 -2.98
C ALA A 55 8.36 -3.36 -2.19
N SER A 56 7.54 -4.40 -2.31
CA SER A 56 6.23 -4.44 -1.67
C SER A 56 5.79 -5.86 -1.34
N TYR A 57 4.96 -5.97 -0.30
CA TYR A 57 4.47 -7.24 0.25
C TYR A 57 3.03 -7.11 0.73
N TYR A 58 2.35 -8.25 0.87
CA TYR A 58 1.08 -8.37 1.56
C TYR A 58 1.10 -9.53 2.57
N SER A 59 0.16 -9.52 3.51
CA SER A 59 -0.10 -10.62 4.42
C SER A 59 -1.58 -10.65 4.80
N PHE A 60 -2.07 -11.83 5.17
CA PHE A 60 -3.42 -12.02 5.73
C PHE A 60 -3.33 -13.01 6.89
N ASP A 61 -3.73 -12.57 8.07
CA ASP A 61 -3.62 -13.38 9.30
C ASP A 61 -4.88 -14.24 9.58
N GLY A 62 -5.85 -14.23 8.66
CA GLY A 62 -7.16 -14.83 8.83
C GLY A 62 -8.25 -13.86 9.29
N THR A 63 -7.88 -12.65 9.68
CA THR A 63 -8.78 -11.58 10.17
C THR A 63 -8.61 -10.29 9.39
N ASP A 64 -7.36 -9.82 9.26
CA ASP A 64 -7.03 -8.51 8.71
C ASP A 64 -6.00 -8.64 7.57
N TYR A 65 -6.07 -7.71 6.62
CA TYR A 65 -5.09 -7.62 5.54
C TYR A 65 -4.04 -6.58 5.87
N PHE A 66 -2.79 -6.93 5.59
CA PHE A 66 -1.62 -6.10 5.84
C PHE A 66 -0.88 -5.90 4.53
N PHE A 67 -0.32 -4.71 4.37
CA PHE A 67 0.48 -4.34 3.21
C PHE A 67 1.73 -3.62 3.68
N ARG A 68 2.82 -3.82 2.96
CA ARG A 68 4.14 -3.30 3.29
C ARG A 68 4.80 -2.75 2.05
N LEU A 69 5.34 -1.55 2.16
CA LEU A 69 6.11 -0.86 1.12
C LEU A 69 7.50 -0.56 1.65
N ARG A 70 8.53 -0.75 0.81
CA ARG A 70 9.92 -0.43 1.16
C ARG A 70 10.32 0.91 0.54
N VAL A 71 10.86 1.79 1.37
CA VAL A 71 11.40 3.10 0.96
C VAL A 71 12.87 3.26 1.36
N GLY A 72 13.61 4.10 0.65
CA GLY A 72 15.06 4.30 0.83
C GLY A 72 15.49 5.19 1.99
N GLY A 73 14.53 5.73 2.74
CA GLY A 73 14.80 6.62 3.87
C GLY A 73 13.64 6.65 4.85
N ASP A 74 13.85 7.29 6.01
CA ASP A 74 12.84 7.39 7.07
C ASP A 74 11.61 8.17 6.58
N PRO A 75 10.44 7.51 6.42
CA PRO A 75 9.24 8.14 5.89
C PRO A 75 8.58 9.11 6.89
N THR A 76 9.11 9.21 8.12
CA THR A 76 8.53 10.03 9.19
C THR A 76 9.19 11.41 9.28
N GLN A 77 8.38 12.45 9.47
CA GLN A 77 8.87 13.77 9.85
C GLN A 77 9.15 13.83 11.37
N SER A 78 8.40 13.06 12.16
CA SER A 78 8.56 12.91 13.60
C SER A 78 7.91 11.61 14.07
N ALA A 79 8.11 11.24 15.33
CA ALA A 79 7.50 10.06 15.94
C ALA A 79 5.96 10.02 15.92
N SER A 80 5.29 11.10 15.50
CA SER A 80 3.82 11.17 15.39
C SER A 80 3.35 11.83 14.09
N ALA A 81 4.20 11.94 13.08
CA ALA A 81 3.81 12.50 11.78
C ALA A 81 4.62 11.89 10.64
N TRP A 82 3.95 11.51 9.57
CA TRP A 82 4.61 11.14 8.32
C TRP A 82 5.19 12.36 7.63
N THR A 83 6.05 12.13 6.65
CA THR A 83 6.32 13.13 5.62
C THR A 83 5.06 13.35 4.77
N ASN A 84 4.89 14.54 4.19
CA ASN A 84 3.67 14.93 3.48
C ASN A 84 3.64 14.36 2.05
N PHE A 85 3.55 13.04 2.00
CA PHE A 85 3.51 12.19 0.82
C PHE A 85 2.33 11.23 0.94
N GLU A 86 1.91 10.69 -0.20
CA GLU A 86 0.96 9.60 -0.28
C GLU A 86 1.67 8.35 -0.77
N TRP A 87 1.40 7.22 -0.13
CA TRP A 87 1.85 5.91 -0.58
C TRP A 87 0.64 5.00 -0.77
N SER A 88 0.57 4.37 -1.94
CA SER A 88 -0.66 3.78 -2.45
C SER A 88 -0.40 2.39 -3.02
N ILE A 89 -1.39 1.51 -2.82
CA ILE A 89 -1.46 0.19 -3.47
C ILE A 89 -2.83 0.10 -4.13
N GLY A 90 -2.84 0.09 -5.46
CA GLY A 90 -4.03 -0.15 -6.27
C GLY A 90 -4.20 -1.63 -6.59
N PHE A 91 -5.43 -2.12 -6.62
CA PHE A 91 -5.82 -3.48 -6.97
C PHE A 91 -6.78 -3.48 -8.15
N GLU A 92 -6.45 -4.24 -9.18
CA GLU A 92 -7.32 -4.65 -10.27
C GLU A 92 -7.94 -6.00 -9.92
N THR A 93 -9.27 -6.09 -10.02
CA THR A 93 -10.04 -7.25 -9.54
C THR A 93 -10.88 -7.92 -10.61
N ASP A 94 -11.21 -7.21 -11.71
CA ASP A 94 -12.06 -7.74 -12.77
C ASP A 94 -11.27 -8.13 -14.04
N PHE A 95 -10.01 -7.69 -14.13
CA PHE A 95 -9.10 -7.94 -15.25
C PHE A 95 -9.72 -7.57 -16.61
N ASP A 96 -10.50 -6.49 -16.66
CA ASP A 96 -11.12 -6.00 -17.88
C ASP A 96 -10.06 -5.46 -18.85
N ALA A 97 -9.65 -6.30 -19.80
CA ALA A 97 -8.73 -5.92 -20.85
C ALA A 97 -9.23 -4.76 -21.76
N ALA A 98 -10.53 -4.43 -21.73
CA ALA A 98 -11.07 -3.28 -22.44
C ALA A 98 -10.97 -1.96 -21.66
N ASN A 99 -10.75 -2.04 -20.35
CA ASN A 99 -10.60 -0.90 -19.46
C ASN A 99 -9.61 -1.28 -18.35
N PRO A 100 -8.32 -1.43 -18.68
CA PRO A 100 -7.34 -1.80 -17.67
C PRO A 100 -7.24 -0.60 -16.72
N LYS A 101 -7.65 -0.76 -15.47
CA LYS A 101 -7.46 0.22 -14.38
C LYS A 101 -7.43 -0.50 -13.04
N TYR A 102 -6.85 0.10 -12.01
CA TYR A 102 -7.12 -0.43 -10.68
C TYR A 102 -8.56 -0.09 -10.26
N ASP A 103 -9.24 -1.01 -9.60
CA ASP A 103 -10.61 -0.85 -9.11
C ASP A 103 -10.66 -0.26 -7.71
N TYR A 104 -9.70 -0.64 -6.87
CA TYR A 104 -9.62 -0.24 -5.47
C TYR A 104 -8.21 0.20 -5.12
N SER A 105 -8.06 1.08 -4.15
CA SER A 105 -6.72 1.41 -3.63
C SER A 105 -6.73 1.59 -2.12
N ILE A 106 -5.60 1.29 -1.50
CA ILE A 106 -5.30 1.65 -0.11
C ILE A 106 -4.24 2.73 -0.17
N VAL A 107 -4.55 3.88 0.45
CA VAL A 107 -3.70 5.07 0.43
C VAL A 107 -3.36 5.47 1.85
N LEU A 108 -2.07 5.55 2.18
CA LEU A 108 -1.59 6.27 3.35
C LEU A 108 -1.27 7.71 2.94
N ASP A 109 -2.04 8.66 3.44
CA ASP A 109 -1.81 10.10 3.25
C ASP A 109 -1.14 10.68 4.50
N GLY A 110 0.14 11.04 4.36
CA GLY A 110 0.92 11.66 5.43
C GLY A 110 0.60 13.13 5.69
N GLY A 111 -0.17 13.80 4.83
CA GLY A 111 -0.69 15.14 5.06
C GLY A 111 -1.91 15.16 5.97
N SER A 112 -2.76 14.13 5.87
CA SER A 112 -3.94 13.97 6.72
C SER A 112 -3.75 12.96 7.87
N GLU A 113 -2.67 12.18 7.84
CA GLU A 113 -2.38 11.09 8.78
C GLU A 113 -3.49 10.03 8.77
N THR A 114 -3.94 9.64 7.56
CA THR A 114 -5.02 8.66 7.37
C THR A 114 -4.62 7.53 6.45
N VAL A 115 -5.17 6.35 6.73
CA VAL A 115 -5.22 5.23 5.78
C VAL A 115 -6.64 5.19 5.22
N THR A 116 -6.79 5.21 3.90
CA THR A 116 -8.10 5.20 3.25
C THR A 116 -8.19 4.08 2.22
N LEU A 117 -9.28 3.30 2.29
CA LEU A 117 -9.69 2.38 1.23
C LEU A 117 -10.59 3.16 0.26
N TYR A 118 -10.18 3.23 -1.00
CA TYR A 118 -10.92 3.88 -2.07
C TYR A 118 -11.44 2.89 -3.12
N GLU A 119 -12.51 3.28 -3.81
CA GLU A 119 -12.97 2.73 -5.08
C GLU A 119 -12.70 3.74 -6.20
N ASN A 120 -12.12 3.25 -7.29
CA ASN A 120 -11.83 3.99 -8.50
C ASN A 120 -12.94 3.77 -9.54
N THR A 121 -13.87 4.70 -9.58
CA THR A 121 -15.08 4.58 -10.39
C THR A 121 -14.87 5.07 -11.82
N VAL A 122 -13.96 6.01 -12.04
CA VAL A 122 -13.69 6.60 -13.37
C VAL A 122 -12.56 5.86 -14.06
N GLY A 123 -11.39 5.77 -13.43
CA GLY A 123 -10.21 5.18 -14.03
C GLY A 123 -9.50 6.09 -15.04
N SER A 124 -8.19 5.91 -15.17
CA SER A 124 -7.33 6.51 -16.17
C SER A 124 -6.33 5.49 -16.70
N ASP A 125 -5.93 5.63 -17.97
CA ASP A 125 -4.88 4.79 -18.58
C ASP A 125 -3.49 5.05 -17.94
N ASP A 126 -3.32 6.14 -17.20
CA ASP A 126 -2.14 6.45 -16.38
C ASP A 126 -2.50 6.24 -14.90
N TYR A 127 -2.35 5.00 -14.43
CA TYR A 127 -2.71 4.59 -13.06
C TYR A 127 -1.97 5.38 -11.99
N THR A 128 -0.75 5.84 -12.30
CA THR A 128 0.08 6.56 -11.35
C THR A 128 -0.46 7.95 -11.04
N ARG A 129 -1.30 8.51 -11.93
CA ARG A 129 -1.92 9.84 -11.80
C ARG A 129 -3.43 9.81 -11.68
N ASP A 130 -3.96 8.62 -11.43
CA ASP A 130 -5.37 8.38 -11.33
C ASP A 130 -5.78 8.49 -9.87
N ASP A 131 -6.58 9.51 -9.53
CA ASP A 131 -7.09 9.70 -8.18
C ASP A 131 -8.41 8.94 -8.04
N ALA A 132 -8.48 7.99 -7.10
CA ALA A 132 -9.72 7.28 -6.84
C ALA A 132 -10.80 8.21 -6.23
N GLU A 133 -12.06 8.07 -6.65
CA GLU A 133 -13.10 9.06 -6.32
C GLU A 133 -13.83 8.79 -5.00
N VAL A 134 -13.99 7.53 -4.61
CA VAL A 134 -14.95 7.14 -3.57
C VAL A 134 -14.22 6.53 -2.38
N ALA A 135 -14.15 7.26 -1.27
CA ALA A 135 -13.67 6.72 -0.01
C ALA A 135 -14.70 5.73 0.55
N LEU A 136 -14.29 4.47 0.71
CA LEU A 136 -15.10 3.37 1.26
C LEU A 136 -14.88 3.21 2.77
N GLY A 137 -13.64 3.40 3.24
CA GLY A 137 -13.27 3.32 4.65
C GLY A 137 -12.09 4.26 4.97
N VAL A 138 -12.13 4.94 6.11
CA VAL A 138 -11.09 5.89 6.55
C VAL A 138 -10.66 5.55 7.97
N TYR A 139 -9.36 5.38 8.16
CA TYR A 139 -8.75 4.93 9.40
C TYR A 139 -7.69 5.90 9.89
N VAL A 140 -7.41 5.87 11.20
CA VAL A 140 -6.30 6.65 11.79
C VAL A 140 -4.99 6.08 11.25
N GLY A 141 -4.26 6.87 10.48
CA GLY A 141 -3.02 6.48 9.84
C GLY A 141 -1.77 7.06 10.50
N ALA A 142 -1.84 7.65 11.69
CA ALA A 142 -0.67 8.24 12.33
C ALA A 142 0.44 7.19 12.57
N PRO A 143 1.74 7.55 12.45
CA PRO A 143 2.83 6.60 12.58
C PRO A 143 2.79 5.84 13.91
N SER A 144 3.04 4.54 13.82
CA SER A 144 3.35 3.67 14.93
C SER A 144 4.58 2.83 14.59
N THR A 145 5.11 2.04 15.51
CA THR A 145 6.16 1.07 15.16
C THR A 145 5.51 -0.24 14.71
N SER A 146 5.79 -0.71 13.50
CA SER A 146 5.25 -1.97 12.98
C SER A 146 6.07 -3.20 13.37
N THR A 147 6.46 -3.27 14.64
CA THR A 147 7.26 -4.39 15.17
C THR A 147 6.48 -5.71 15.07
N PRO A 148 7.07 -6.77 14.49
CA PRO A 148 6.41 -8.07 14.36
C PRO A 148 5.82 -8.60 15.68
N GLY A 149 4.56 -9.00 15.65
CA GLY A 149 3.85 -9.55 16.82
C GLY A 149 3.37 -8.50 17.82
N VAL A 150 3.47 -7.21 17.48
CA VAL A 150 3.00 -6.10 18.33
C VAL A 150 1.65 -5.57 17.81
N ASP A 151 0.79 -5.22 18.76
CA ASP A 151 -0.50 -4.57 18.53
C ASP A 151 -0.29 -3.07 18.22
N PRO A 152 -0.74 -2.55 17.05
CA PRO A 152 -0.63 -1.13 16.70
C PRO A 152 -1.63 -0.22 17.45
N GLY A 153 -2.52 -0.80 18.26
CA GLY A 153 -3.62 -0.12 18.91
C GLY A 153 -4.65 0.36 17.89
N ALA A 154 -4.89 1.66 17.84
CA ALA A 154 -5.85 2.27 16.94
C ALA A 154 -5.23 2.76 15.62
N ASN A 155 -3.91 2.65 15.45
CA ASN A 155 -3.23 3.14 14.27
C ASN A 155 -3.21 2.07 13.19
N HIS A 156 -3.58 2.45 11.97
CA HIS A 156 -3.63 1.60 10.79
C HIS A 156 -2.38 1.67 9.94
N ALA A 157 -1.36 2.39 10.40
CA ALA A 157 -0.06 2.49 9.75
C ALA A 157 1.08 2.40 10.77
N GLY A 158 2.24 1.90 10.33
CA GLY A 158 3.45 1.85 11.13
C GLY A 158 4.72 1.84 10.27
N GLU A 159 5.83 2.22 10.88
CA GLU A 159 7.16 2.16 10.29
C GLU A 159 8.01 1.07 10.96
N LEU A 160 8.93 0.51 10.18
CA LEU A 160 9.97 -0.37 10.69
C LEU A 160 11.24 -0.21 9.86
N ASN A 161 12.40 -0.05 10.50
CA ASN A 161 13.69 -0.16 9.81
C ASN A 161 13.83 -1.53 9.15
N ALA A 162 14.10 -1.55 7.84
CA ALA A 162 14.08 -2.77 7.05
C ALA A 162 15.40 -3.58 7.11
N ALA A 163 16.38 -3.11 7.89
CA ALA A 163 17.69 -3.73 8.09
C ALA A 163 18.48 -3.96 6.79
N SER A 164 18.22 -3.16 5.76
CA SER A 164 18.91 -3.13 4.48
C SER A 164 19.35 -1.71 4.13
N SER A 165 20.16 -1.57 3.08
CA SER A 165 20.69 -0.29 2.62
C SER A 165 20.87 -0.31 1.10
N LEU A 166 19.76 -0.25 0.37
CA LEU A 166 19.76 -0.34 -1.08
C LEU A 166 20.26 0.96 -1.72
N CYS A 167 19.95 2.12 -1.13
CA CYS A 167 20.35 3.44 -1.66
C CYS A 167 21.57 4.05 -0.95
N GLY A 168 22.24 3.28 -0.09
CA GLY A 168 23.39 3.74 0.71
C GLY A 168 23.02 4.45 2.02
N GLY A 169 21.73 4.66 2.28
CA GLY A 169 21.12 4.96 3.58
C GLY A 169 20.38 3.75 4.14
N ASP A 170 19.84 3.83 5.35
CA ASP A 170 18.99 2.77 5.89
C ASP A 170 17.64 2.76 5.18
N ASP A 171 17.18 1.58 4.76
CA ASP A 171 15.84 1.42 4.19
C ASP A 171 14.79 1.24 5.30
N TYR A 172 13.55 1.62 5.00
CA TYR A 172 12.42 1.54 5.93
C TYR A 172 11.22 0.86 5.27
N PHE A 173 10.40 0.24 6.09
CA PHE A 173 9.08 -0.23 5.72
C PHE A 173 8.01 0.76 6.17
N ILE A 174 7.03 0.98 5.29
CA ILE A 174 5.74 1.57 5.58
C ILE A 174 4.74 0.43 5.57
N ASP A 175 4.17 0.11 6.72
CA ASP A 175 3.18 -0.94 6.88
C ASP A 175 1.81 -0.32 7.10
N VAL A 176 0.79 -0.84 6.42
CA VAL A 176 -0.61 -0.46 6.60
C VAL A 176 -1.48 -1.70 6.79
N TRP A 177 -2.60 -1.55 7.50
CA TRP A 177 -3.57 -2.63 7.65
C TRP A 177 -5.02 -2.15 7.57
N VAL A 178 -5.88 -3.03 7.06
CA VAL A 178 -7.32 -2.78 6.91
C VAL A 178 -8.13 -3.96 7.45
N PRO A 179 -9.28 -3.73 8.10
CA PRO A 179 -10.10 -4.81 8.62
C PRO A 179 -10.59 -5.74 7.51
N GLY A 180 -10.29 -7.03 7.59
CA GLY A 180 -10.55 -7.95 6.47
C GLY A 180 -12.04 -8.14 6.19
N ALA A 181 -12.87 -8.17 7.23
CA ALA A 181 -14.33 -8.24 7.08
C ALA A 181 -14.92 -7.00 6.39
N GLU A 182 -14.32 -5.82 6.59
CA GLU A 182 -14.75 -4.57 5.96
C GLU A 182 -14.30 -4.52 4.50
N LEU A 183 -13.02 -4.82 4.23
CA LEU A 183 -12.49 -4.92 2.87
C LEU A 183 -13.32 -5.91 2.04
N GLN A 184 -13.52 -7.13 2.52
CA GLN A 184 -14.31 -8.15 1.83
C GLN A 184 -15.76 -7.71 1.57
N ALA A 185 -16.40 -7.03 2.52
CA ALA A 185 -17.78 -6.59 2.38
C ALA A 185 -17.92 -5.44 1.38
N LEU A 186 -16.91 -4.57 1.28
CA LEU A 186 -16.94 -3.37 0.45
C LEU A 186 -16.45 -3.64 -0.98
N THR A 187 -15.45 -4.50 -1.15
CA THR A 187 -14.78 -4.73 -2.45
C THR A 187 -15.06 -6.12 -3.03
N GLY A 188 -15.46 -7.09 -2.20
CA GLY A 188 -15.58 -8.48 -2.60
C GLY A 188 -14.25 -9.23 -2.76
N ILE A 189 -13.11 -8.58 -2.50
CA ILE A 189 -11.78 -9.20 -2.56
C ILE A 189 -11.64 -10.21 -1.41
N MET A 190 -11.52 -11.50 -1.77
CA MET A 190 -11.39 -12.60 -0.81
C MET A 190 -9.95 -13.11 -0.65
N ASP A 191 -9.09 -12.83 -1.63
CA ASP A 191 -7.68 -13.19 -1.64
C ASP A 191 -6.91 -12.13 -2.44
N ILE A 192 -5.92 -11.48 -1.81
CA ILE A 192 -5.07 -10.48 -2.48
C ILE A 192 -4.16 -11.16 -3.51
N GLY A 193 -3.78 -12.43 -3.32
CA GLY A 193 -2.99 -13.18 -4.30
C GLY A 193 -3.73 -13.50 -5.60
N GLU A 194 -5.05 -13.25 -5.68
CA GLU A 194 -5.84 -13.41 -6.91
C GLU A 194 -6.09 -12.08 -7.63
N THR A 195 -5.64 -10.95 -7.09
CA THR A 195 -5.74 -9.63 -7.74
C THR A 195 -4.45 -9.31 -8.50
N ALA A 196 -4.47 -8.25 -9.31
CA ALA A 196 -3.23 -7.62 -9.75
C ALA A 196 -3.04 -6.30 -9.00
N ALA A 197 -1.79 -5.97 -8.68
CA ALA A 197 -1.48 -4.80 -7.89
C ALA A 197 -0.56 -3.83 -8.64
N VAL A 198 -0.79 -2.53 -8.42
CA VAL A 198 0.13 -1.45 -8.78
C VAL A 198 0.48 -0.70 -7.50
N VAL A 199 1.77 -0.45 -7.29
CA VAL A 199 2.24 0.32 -6.13
C VAL A 199 2.78 1.65 -6.64
N PHE A 200 2.35 2.74 -6.03
CA PHE A 200 2.68 4.08 -6.47
C PHE A 200 2.66 5.07 -5.30
N ASN A 201 3.28 6.23 -5.49
CA ASN A 201 3.34 7.31 -4.53
C ASN A 201 3.08 8.66 -5.20
N SER A 202 2.45 9.59 -4.47
CA SER A 202 2.04 10.92 -4.95
C SER A 202 2.42 12.06 -3.98
N THR A 203 2.97 13.15 -4.52
CA THR A 203 3.23 14.40 -3.79
C THR A 203 3.05 15.59 -4.70
N ASN A 204 2.32 16.62 -4.27
CA ASN A 204 2.22 17.94 -4.91
C ASN A 204 2.50 17.99 -6.44
N GLY A 205 1.80 17.16 -7.23
CA GLY A 205 1.95 17.12 -8.69
C GLY A 205 3.10 16.26 -9.24
N THR A 206 3.59 15.31 -8.47
CA THR A 206 4.66 14.35 -8.77
C THR A 206 4.15 12.96 -8.41
N TRP A 207 4.35 12.01 -9.32
CA TRP A 207 3.88 10.64 -9.19
C TRP A 207 4.98 9.69 -9.64
N LYS A 208 5.18 8.61 -8.89
CA LYS A 208 6.08 7.50 -9.22
C LYS A 208 5.34 6.19 -8.96
N ASP A 209 5.66 5.16 -9.74
CA ASP A 209 5.27 3.78 -9.48
C ASP A 209 6.48 2.90 -9.20
N THR A 210 6.21 1.71 -8.68
CA THR A 210 7.19 0.63 -8.64
C THR A 210 7.20 -0.16 -9.94
N ALA A 211 8.30 -0.85 -10.21
CA ALA A 211 8.50 -1.82 -11.30
C ALA A 211 9.13 -1.26 -12.58
N GLY A 212 9.86 -0.14 -12.50
CA GLY A 212 10.53 0.43 -13.67
C GLY A 212 9.57 0.79 -14.81
N CYS A 213 8.31 1.09 -14.49
CA CYS A 213 7.34 1.70 -15.41
C CYS A 213 7.47 3.26 -15.35
N ASP A 214 8.63 3.78 -14.94
CA ASP A 214 8.91 5.20 -14.71
C ASP A 214 8.86 6.04 -16.01
N GLY A 215 7.79 6.84 -16.16
CA GLY A 215 7.74 7.89 -17.19
C GLY A 215 7.41 7.43 -18.62
N THR A 216 6.85 6.24 -18.81
CA THR A 216 6.24 5.84 -20.10
C THR A 216 4.74 5.54 -19.94
N VAL A 217 3.92 6.22 -20.74
CA VAL A 217 2.46 6.03 -20.86
C VAL A 217 2.10 4.66 -21.48
N GLU A 218 3.04 3.73 -21.64
CA GLU A 218 2.79 2.46 -22.32
C GLU A 218 3.27 1.25 -21.50
N ASP A 219 2.27 0.42 -21.15
CA ASP A 219 2.30 -1.03 -21.22
C ASP A 219 3.20 -1.74 -20.19
N CYS A 220 2.84 -1.65 -18.91
CA CYS A 220 2.91 -2.84 -18.05
C CYS A 220 1.87 -3.87 -18.63
N GLY A 221 2.11 -4.38 -19.84
CA GLY A 221 1.12 -4.96 -20.80
C GLY A 221 0.50 -6.30 -20.42
N SER A 222 0.53 -6.62 -19.14
CA SER A 222 -0.34 -7.59 -18.51
C SER A 222 -0.32 -7.27 -17.02
N TRP A 223 -1.48 -6.96 -16.46
CA TRP A 223 -1.77 -7.19 -15.05
C TRP A 223 -1.18 -8.53 -14.66
N THR A 224 -0.06 -8.54 -13.95
CA THR A 224 0.45 -9.77 -13.39
C THR A 224 -0.26 -9.96 -12.07
N ALA A 225 -1.00 -11.06 -11.97
CA ALA A 225 -1.56 -11.51 -10.70
C ALA A 225 -0.45 -11.54 -9.62
N ALA A 226 -0.80 -11.05 -8.43
CA ALA A 226 0.05 -10.91 -7.27
C ALA A 226 0.67 -12.23 -6.79
#